data_AF-A0A9D8XQU3-F1
#
_entry.id   AF-A0A9D8XQU3-F1
#
_cell.length_a   1.000
_cell.length_b   1.000
_cell.length_c   1.000
_cell.angle_alpha   90.00
_cell.angle_beta   90.00
_cell.angle_gamma   90.00
#
_symmetry.space_group_name_H-M   'P 1'
#
loop_
_entity.id
_entity.type
_entity.pdbx_description
1 polymer ?
#
loop_
_entity_poly.entity_id
_entity_poly.type
_entity_poly.pdbx_seq_one_letter_code
_entity_poly.pdbx_strand_id
1 'polypeptide(L)'
;MTDYVIFDYADSIRVYREQKEITCRQQSCQGVIESSLWQTLHDNGDNIELSFSLSDIYAWQIDFFAIQAGDYFKVIYDEYFVDDTVSVGIGDIHVAQFNHFGKDYFAIPFSQDGFKDYFDDKCMNLRRAFLKAPLKYSRISSKFSHGRMHPILRIRRPHHGVDYAAPTGTPVMSIGAGVVTKKAYQKNGGGNY
;
A
#
# COMPACT_ATOMS: atom_id res chain seq x y z
N MET A 1 13.13 -23.34 -6.12
CA MET A 1 13.71 -23.18 -7.48
C MET A 1 12.79 -22.26 -8.25
N THR A 2 13.35 -21.31 -8.97
CA THR A 2 12.58 -20.49 -9.92
C THR A 2 13.16 -20.70 -11.31
N ASP A 3 12.28 -20.71 -12.30
CA ASP A 3 12.66 -20.83 -13.71
C ASP A 3 13.05 -19.46 -14.25
N TYR A 4 14.24 -19.36 -14.83
CA TYR A 4 14.71 -18.15 -15.51
C TYR A 4 14.96 -18.46 -16.98
N VAL A 5 14.69 -17.48 -17.84
CA VAL A 5 15.05 -17.53 -19.26
C VAL A 5 16.30 -16.69 -19.46
N ILE A 6 17.39 -17.34 -19.86
CA ILE A 6 18.65 -16.66 -20.17
C ILE A 6 18.67 -16.37 -21.67
N PHE A 7 18.90 -15.10 -21.99
CA PHE A 7 19.20 -14.63 -23.34
C PHE A 7 20.70 -14.39 -23.42
N ASP A 8 21.42 -15.35 -24.01
CA ASP A 8 22.86 -15.27 -24.22
C ASP A 8 23.14 -14.65 -25.60
N TYR A 9 23.92 -13.57 -25.60
CA TYR A 9 24.29 -12.77 -26.78
C TYR A 9 25.80 -12.85 -27.08
N ALA A 10 26.49 -13.93 -26.68
CA ALA A 10 27.86 -14.19 -27.10
C ALA A 10 27.95 -14.46 -28.62
N ASP A 11 28.75 -15.44 -29.06
CA ASP A 11 28.95 -15.70 -30.50
C ASP A 11 27.69 -16.12 -31.27
N SER A 12 26.60 -16.49 -30.57
CA SER A 12 25.31 -16.85 -31.15
C SER A 12 24.17 -16.57 -30.17
N ILE A 13 23.01 -16.12 -30.66
CA ILE A 13 21.83 -15.92 -29.80
C ILE A 13 21.33 -17.28 -29.32
N ARG A 14 21.39 -17.53 -28.01
CA ARG A 14 20.85 -18.74 -27.38
C ARG A 14 19.83 -18.36 -26.33
N VAL A 15 18.69 -19.06 -26.34
CA VAL A 15 17.63 -18.91 -25.35
C VAL A 15 17.42 -20.26 -24.68
N TYR A 16 17.68 -20.34 -23.39
CA TYR A 16 17.51 -21.56 -22.62
C TYR A 16 16.93 -21.26 -21.24
N ARG A 17 16.34 -22.29 -20.63
CA ARG A 17 15.80 -22.23 -19.27
C ARG A 17 16.83 -22.78 -18.30
N GLU A 18 17.04 -22.09 -17.20
CA GLU A 18 17.87 -22.54 -16.10
C GLU A 18 17.08 -22.42 -14.79
N GLN A 19 17.40 -23.30 -13.84
CA GLN A 19 16.85 -23.27 -12.50
C GLN A 19 17.95 -22.88 -11.53
N LYS A 20 17.68 -21.85 -10.73
CA LYS A 20 18.53 -21.50 -9.61
C LYS A 20 17.85 -21.81 -8.30
N GLU A 21 18.66 -22.20 -7.32
CA GLU A 21 18.17 -22.37 -5.96
C GLU A 21 17.77 -21.02 -5.39
N ILE A 22 16.67 -21.05 -4.64
CA ILE A 22 16.22 -19.90 -3.86
C ILE A 22 16.36 -20.26 -2.41
N THR A 23 17.04 -19.39 -1.68
CA THR A 23 17.12 -19.45 -0.22
C THR A 23 16.17 -18.43 0.37
N CYS A 24 15.47 -18.83 1.43
CA CYS A 24 14.61 -17.95 2.21
C CYS A 24 15.36 -17.57 3.48
N ARG A 25 15.47 -16.27 3.75
CA ARG A 25 16.16 -15.76 4.94
C ARG A 25 15.27 -14.80 5.69
N GLN A 26 15.21 -14.97 7.01
CA GLN A 26 14.57 -13.99 7.86
C GLN A 26 15.47 -12.75 7.97
N GLN A 27 14.90 -11.60 7.69
CA GLN A 27 15.51 -10.28 7.76
C GLN A 27 14.77 -9.42 8.77
N SER A 28 15.43 -8.35 9.21
CA SER A 28 14.80 -7.31 10.01
C SER A 28 15.36 -5.95 9.62
N CYS A 29 14.48 -4.97 9.48
CA CYS A 29 14.90 -3.59 9.26
C CYS A 29 14.05 -2.61 10.08
N GLN A 30 14.60 -1.41 10.25
CA GLN A 30 13.95 -0.31 10.93
C GLN A 30 14.43 1.01 10.35
N GLY A 31 13.61 2.05 10.46
CA GLY A 31 13.98 3.37 9.96
C GLY A 31 13.11 4.46 10.54
N VAL A 32 13.69 5.65 10.67
CA VAL A 32 12.96 6.89 10.91
C VAL A 32 12.73 7.55 9.54
N ILE A 33 11.49 7.88 9.26
CA ILE A 33 11.08 8.46 7.99
C ILE A 33 11.41 9.95 8.03
N GLU A 34 12.16 10.43 7.04
CA GLU A 34 12.37 11.86 6.82
C GLU A 34 11.50 12.39 5.67
N SER A 35 11.33 11.59 4.61
CA SER A 35 10.58 11.98 3.41
C SER A 35 9.49 10.97 3.03
N SER A 36 9.85 9.69 2.86
CA SER A 36 8.91 8.61 2.56
C SER A 36 9.46 7.26 3.00
N LEU A 37 8.57 6.29 3.25
CA LEU A 37 8.96 4.91 3.58
C LEU A 37 9.87 4.29 2.51
N TRP A 38 9.54 4.51 1.23
CA TRP A 38 10.31 3.98 0.10
C TRP A 38 11.74 4.53 0.12
N GLN A 39 11.89 5.85 0.30
CA GLN A 39 13.20 6.49 0.34
C GLN A 39 14.03 6.00 1.53
N THR A 40 13.42 5.89 2.72
CA THR A 40 14.12 5.37 3.91
C THR A 40 14.62 3.94 3.70
N LEU A 41 13.83 3.05 3.10
CA LEU A 41 14.28 1.69 2.78
C LEU A 41 15.40 1.70 1.73
N HIS A 42 15.28 2.53 0.70
CA HIS A 42 16.31 2.68 -0.33
C HIS A 42 17.65 3.15 0.25
N ASP A 43 17.61 4.18 1.10
CA ASP A 43 18.81 4.77 1.72
C ASP A 43 19.48 3.81 2.72
N ASN A 44 18.69 2.96 3.39
CA ASN A 44 19.20 1.90 4.25
C ASN A 44 19.82 0.71 3.48
N GLY A 45 19.61 0.63 2.15
CA GLY A 45 19.96 -0.55 1.36
C GLY A 45 19.04 -1.75 1.60
N ASP A 46 17.86 -1.54 2.19
CA ASP A 46 16.84 -2.55 2.38
C ASP A 46 16.08 -2.80 1.06
N ASN A 47 15.39 -3.93 0.98
CA ASN A 47 14.55 -4.22 -0.18
C ASN A 47 13.32 -3.29 -0.23
N ILE A 48 13.30 -2.44 -1.26
CA ILE A 48 12.25 -1.43 -1.48
C ILE A 48 10.85 -2.02 -1.68
N GLU A 49 10.72 -3.29 -2.06
CA GLU A 49 9.41 -3.95 -2.22
C GLU A 49 8.67 -4.06 -0.88
N LEU A 50 9.42 -4.09 0.22
CA LEU A 50 8.87 -4.05 1.57
C LEU A 50 8.01 -2.79 1.83
N SER A 51 8.32 -1.68 1.15
CA SER A 51 7.52 -0.44 1.25
C SER A 51 6.08 -0.64 0.78
N PHE A 52 5.87 -1.42 -0.28
CA PHE A 52 4.54 -1.73 -0.80
C PHE A 52 3.81 -2.69 0.13
N SER A 53 4.50 -3.73 0.60
CA SER A 53 3.92 -4.71 1.53
C SER A 53 3.45 -4.05 2.83
N LEU A 54 4.27 -3.17 3.42
CA LEU A 54 3.89 -2.40 4.60
C LEU A 54 2.76 -1.40 4.32
N SER A 55 2.77 -0.74 3.15
CA SER A 55 1.68 0.16 2.75
C SER A 55 0.34 -0.57 2.68
N ASP A 56 0.32 -1.79 2.13
CA ASP A 56 -0.89 -2.59 1.99
C ASP A 56 -1.42 -3.08 3.35
N ILE A 57 -0.54 -3.53 4.24
CA ILE A 57 -0.89 -3.95 5.60
C ILE A 57 -1.58 -2.81 6.37
N TYR A 58 -1.02 -1.61 6.28
CA TYR A 58 -1.47 -0.46 7.07
C TYR A 58 -2.46 0.46 6.33
N ALA A 59 -2.84 0.16 5.09
CA ALA A 59 -3.69 1.01 4.24
C ALA A 59 -5.00 1.48 4.90
N TRP A 60 -5.52 0.71 5.85
CA TRP A 60 -6.78 0.96 6.56
C TRP A 60 -6.61 1.77 7.85
N GLN A 61 -5.39 1.82 8.39
CA GLN A 61 -5.06 2.44 9.68
C GLN A 61 -4.31 3.76 9.50
N ILE A 62 -3.34 3.77 8.58
CA ILE A 62 -2.42 4.89 8.34
C ILE A 62 -2.70 5.49 6.97
N ASP A 63 -2.71 6.82 6.90
CA ASP A 63 -2.72 7.52 5.62
C ASP A 63 -1.27 7.78 5.21
N PHE A 64 -0.73 6.97 4.28
CA PHE A 64 0.66 7.08 3.86
C PHE A 64 0.98 8.41 3.15
N PHE A 65 -0.03 9.18 2.71
CA PHE A 65 0.17 10.54 2.20
C PHE A 65 0.37 11.58 3.30
N ALA A 66 0.00 11.25 4.53
CA ALA A 66 0.10 12.13 5.69
C ALA A 66 1.26 11.79 6.63
N ILE A 67 2.10 10.80 6.27
CA ILE A 67 3.32 10.46 7.03
C ILE A 67 4.21 11.69 7.14
N GLN A 68 4.82 11.87 8.30
CA GLN A 68 5.67 13.01 8.60
C GLN A 68 7.08 12.60 8.94
N ALA A 69 8.00 13.55 8.82
CA ALA A 69 9.34 13.40 9.34
C ALA A 69 9.29 13.05 10.84
N GLY A 70 9.97 11.97 11.24
CA GLY A 70 9.98 11.46 12.62
C GLY A 70 9.04 10.29 12.89
N ASP A 71 8.08 10.00 12.00
CA ASP A 71 7.40 8.70 11.99
C ASP A 71 8.46 7.60 11.78
N TYR A 72 8.25 6.41 12.33
CA TYR A 72 9.24 5.32 12.23
C TYR A 72 8.59 3.97 12.03
N PHE A 73 9.36 3.00 11.56
CA PHE A 73 8.90 1.63 11.39
C PHE A 73 9.95 0.62 11.86
N LYS A 74 9.48 -0.58 12.20
CA LYS A 74 10.29 -1.77 12.49
C LYS A 74 9.59 -2.98 11.90
N VAL A 75 10.33 -3.89 11.29
CA VAL A 75 9.74 -5.05 10.63
C VAL A 75 10.69 -6.24 10.65
N ILE A 76 10.12 -7.43 10.83
CA ILE A 76 10.78 -8.72 10.67
C ILE A 76 10.01 -9.47 9.58
N TYR A 77 10.72 -9.93 8.56
CA TYR A 77 10.14 -10.50 7.35
C TYR A 77 11.05 -11.55 6.74
N ASP A 78 10.51 -12.41 5.88
CA ASP A 78 11.30 -13.28 5.03
C ASP A 78 11.66 -12.59 3.72
N GLU A 79 12.85 -12.87 3.22
CA GLU A 79 13.32 -12.40 1.92
C GLU A 79 13.93 -13.56 1.14
N TYR A 80 13.62 -13.61 -0.16
CA TYR A 80 14.10 -14.65 -1.06
C TYR A 80 15.33 -14.18 -1.82
N PHE A 81 16.37 -15.02 -1.84
CA PHE A 81 17.62 -14.77 -2.54
C PHE A 81 17.91 -15.86 -3.56
N VAL A 82 18.42 -15.44 -4.72
CA VAL A 82 19.04 -16.32 -5.71
C VAL A 82 20.54 -16.31 -5.51
N ASP A 83 21.15 -17.50 -5.56
CA ASP A 83 22.58 -17.71 -5.33
C ASP A 83 23.06 -16.98 -4.06
N ASP A 84 22.19 -16.90 -3.04
CA ASP A 84 22.49 -16.30 -1.75
C ASP A 84 22.85 -14.81 -1.74
N THR A 85 22.73 -14.14 -2.89
CA THR A 85 23.29 -12.79 -3.15
C THR A 85 22.29 -11.81 -3.73
N VAL A 86 21.41 -12.25 -4.63
CA VAL A 86 20.46 -11.36 -5.32
C VAL A 86 19.08 -11.53 -4.72
N SER A 87 18.54 -10.48 -4.10
CA SER A 87 17.15 -10.49 -3.65
C SER A 87 16.19 -10.57 -4.83
N VAL A 88 15.20 -11.44 -4.73
CA VAL A 88 14.18 -11.68 -5.77
C VAL A 88 12.75 -11.51 -5.27
N GLY A 89 12.57 -11.14 -4.01
CA GLY A 89 11.27 -10.74 -3.49
C GLY A 89 11.12 -10.89 -1.99
N ILE A 90 10.06 -10.27 -1.48
CA ILE A 90 9.65 -10.35 -0.08
C ILE A 90 8.72 -11.56 0.12
N GLY A 91 8.97 -12.30 1.19
CA GLY A 91 8.12 -13.37 1.68
C GLY A 91 7.17 -12.91 2.79
N ASP A 92 7.00 -13.75 3.81
CA ASP A 92 6.09 -13.46 4.90
C ASP A 92 6.60 -12.33 5.80
N ILE A 93 5.74 -11.36 6.11
CA ILE A 93 6.01 -10.38 7.18
C ILE A 93 5.57 -11.01 8.50
N HIS A 94 6.52 -11.30 9.38
CA HIS A 94 6.30 -11.97 10.67
C HIS A 94 5.79 -11.02 11.74
N VAL A 95 6.27 -9.77 11.73
CA VAL A 95 5.74 -8.70 12.57
C VAL A 95 6.17 -7.37 11.98
N ALA A 96 5.27 -6.38 12.02
CA ALA A 96 5.63 -5.00 11.76
C ALA A 96 5.09 -4.08 12.87
N GLN A 97 5.79 -2.98 13.08
CA GLN A 97 5.37 -1.84 13.87
C GLN A 97 5.54 -0.59 13.02
N PHE A 98 4.52 0.26 13.01
CA PHE A 98 4.58 1.56 12.38
C PHE A 98 4.12 2.62 13.38
N ASN A 99 4.93 3.64 13.60
CA ASN A 99 4.56 4.80 14.38
C ASN A 99 4.05 5.89 13.45
N HIS A 100 2.90 6.46 13.78
CA HIS A 100 2.35 7.60 13.07
C HIS A 100 1.77 8.61 14.07
N PHE A 101 2.30 9.83 14.08
CA PHE A 101 1.94 10.87 15.05
C PHE A 101 2.09 10.43 16.51
N GLY A 102 3.16 9.69 16.83
CA GLY A 102 3.44 9.24 18.19
C GLY A 102 2.56 8.09 18.67
N LYS A 103 1.70 7.54 17.80
CA LYS A 103 0.93 6.32 18.08
C LYS A 103 1.51 5.14 17.31
N ASP A 104 1.73 4.04 18.04
CA ASP A 104 2.16 2.78 17.46
C ASP A 104 0.98 1.98 16.89
N TYR A 105 1.21 1.40 15.72
CA TYR A 105 0.34 0.46 15.03
C TYR A 105 1.13 -0.82 14.82
N PHE A 106 0.65 -1.92 15.39
CA PHE A 106 1.26 -3.25 15.23
C PHE A 106 0.53 -4.03 14.14
N ALA A 107 1.28 -4.86 13.41
CA ALA A 107 0.75 -5.82 12.47
C ALA A 107 1.39 -7.19 12.72
N ILE A 108 0.56 -8.11 13.21
CA ILE A 108 0.96 -9.48 13.53
C ILE A 108 0.12 -10.41 12.65
N PRO A 109 0.74 -11.25 11.80
CA PRO A 109 0.01 -12.18 10.95
C PRO A 109 -0.67 -13.26 11.80
N PHE A 110 -1.94 -13.52 11.52
CA PHE A 110 -2.70 -14.60 12.14
C PHE A 110 -3.56 -15.28 11.08
N SER A 111 -3.58 -16.61 11.10
CA SER A 111 -4.39 -17.41 10.17
C SER A 111 -5.64 -17.90 10.88
N GLN A 112 -6.80 -17.50 10.38
CA GLN A 112 -8.12 -17.94 10.86
C GLN A 112 -8.97 -18.40 9.67
N ASP A 113 -9.64 -19.54 9.81
CA ASP A 113 -10.56 -20.08 8.79
C ASP A 113 -9.95 -20.22 7.38
N GLY A 114 -8.65 -20.49 7.31
CA GLY A 114 -7.90 -20.62 6.05
C GLY A 114 -7.45 -19.29 5.42
N PHE A 115 -7.70 -18.15 6.08
CA PHE A 115 -7.26 -16.83 5.64
C PHE A 115 -6.20 -16.27 6.60
N LYS A 116 -5.04 -15.89 6.04
CA LYS A 116 -3.99 -15.16 6.77
C LYS A 116 -4.24 -13.67 6.63
N ASP A 117 -4.37 -12.97 7.75
CA ASP A 117 -4.49 -11.51 7.79
C ASP A 117 -3.66 -10.93 8.94
N TYR A 118 -3.59 -9.60 9.03
CA TYR A 118 -2.82 -8.92 10.06
C TYR A 118 -3.72 -8.34 11.14
N PHE A 119 -3.27 -8.47 12.39
CA PHE A 119 -3.99 -8.03 13.57
C PHE A 119 -3.12 -7.11 14.43
N ASP A 120 -3.76 -6.24 15.21
CA ASP A 120 -3.10 -5.39 16.19
C ASP A 120 -2.77 -6.15 17.50
N ASP A 121 -2.16 -5.44 18.44
CA ASP A 121 -1.79 -5.92 19.78
C ASP A 121 -3.00 -6.30 20.66
N LYS A 122 -4.23 -6.02 20.20
CA LYS A 122 -5.49 -6.32 20.88
C LYS A 122 -6.31 -7.38 20.14
N CYS A 123 -5.69 -8.09 19.19
CA CYS A 123 -6.32 -9.10 18.36
C CYS A 123 -7.46 -8.56 17.48
N MET A 124 -7.42 -7.28 17.11
CA MET A 124 -8.34 -6.69 16.14
C MET A 124 -7.72 -6.72 14.74
N ASN A 125 -8.48 -7.16 13.75
CA ASN A 125 -8.01 -7.19 12.36
C ASN A 125 -7.71 -5.76 11.87
N LEU A 126 -6.55 -5.58 11.22
CA LEU A 126 -6.12 -4.30 10.67
C LEU A 126 -6.96 -3.86 9.46
N ARG A 127 -7.45 -4.80 8.64
CA ARG A 127 -8.41 -4.51 7.57
C ARG A 127 -9.75 -4.13 8.20
N ARG A 128 -10.10 -2.85 8.07
CA ARG A 128 -11.45 -2.35 8.38
C ARG A 128 -12.34 -2.56 7.17
N ALA A 129 -13.67 -2.43 7.32
CA ALA A 129 -14.59 -2.58 6.20
C ALA A 129 -14.36 -1.57 5.04
N PHE A 130 -13.67 -0.44 5.29
CA PHE A 130 -13.47 0.63 4.30
C PHE A 130 -12.05 1.25 4.32
N LEU A 131 -11.41 1.38 3.16
CA LEU A 131 -10.13 2.04 2.96
C LEU A 131 -10.29 3.48 3.40
N LYS A 132 -9.24 4.04 3.99
CA LYS A 132 -9.26 5.42 4.45
C LYS A 132 -9.41 6.41 3.28
N ALA A 133 -8.93 6.04 2.08
CA ALA A 133 -9.17 6.77 0.84
C ALA A 133 -9.19 5.82 -0.39
N PRO A 134 -10.04 6.09 -1.40
CA PRO A 134 -10.16 5.23 -2.59
C PRO A 134 -9.13 5.51 -3.70
N LEU A 135 -8.27 6.52 -3.57
CA LEU A 135 -7.29 6.88 -4.61
C LEU A 135 -6.09 7.60 -4.02
N LYS A 136 -5.00 7.71 -4.79
CA LYS A 136 -3.89 8.62 -4.48
C LYS A 136 -4.33 10.07 -4.73
N TYR A 137 -4.35 10.92 -3.71
CA TYR A 137 -4.85 12.30 -3.84
C TYR A 137 -3.89 13.32 -3.24
N SER A 138 -3.94 14.56 -3.75
CA SER A 138 -3.11 15.67 -3.27
C SER A 138 -3.71 16.38 -2.04
N ARG A 139 -5.03 16.61 -2.06
CA ARG A 139 -5.80 17.19 -0.94
C ARG A 139 -7.29 16.85 -1.05
N ILE A 140 -7.98 16.89 0.08
CA ILE A 140 -9.46 16.93 0.09
C ILE A 140 -9.88 18.36 -0.25
N SER A 141 -10.45 18.53 -1.43
CA SER A 141 -10.90 19.83 -1.93
C SER A 141 -12.28 20.21 -1.38
N SER A 142 -13.12 19.23 -1.06
CA SER A 142 -14.41 19.44 -0.39
C SER A 142 -14.80 18.26 0.48
N LYS A 143 -15.24 18.53 1.71
CA LYS A 143 -15.70 17.51 2.66
C LYS A 143 -17.20 17.25 2.49
N PHE A 144 -17.66 16.12 3.03
CA PHE A 144 -19.08 15.83 3.19
C PHE A 144 -19.74 16.87 4.11
N SER A 145 -20.92 17.37 3.75
CA SER A 145 -21.68 18.31 4.58
C SER A 145 -23.14 18.38 4.15
N HIS A 146 -24.07 18.42 5.10
CA HIS A 146 -25.49 18.65 4.82
C HIS A 146 -25.83 20.11 4.46
N GLY A 147 -24.89 21.04 4.63
CA GLY A 147 -25.17 22.48 4.50
C GLY A 147 -23.95 23.28 4.05
N ARG A 148 -23.22 22.79 3.05
CA ARG A 148 -22.05 23.45 2.47
C ARG A 148 -22.45 24.81 1.90
N MET A 149 -21.75 25.86 2.30
CA MET A 149 -21.94 27.19 1.77
C MET A 149 -21.36 27.30 0.36
N HIS A 150 -22.19 27.61 -0.64
CA HIS A 150 -21.70 27.84 -2.00
C HIS A 150 -21.03 29.22 -2.08
N PRO A 151 -19.73 29.31 -2.41
CA PRO A 151 -18.95 30.54 -2.24
C PRO A 151 -19.43 31.69 -3.15
N ILE A 152 -19.92 31.36 -4.35
CA ILE A 152 -20.41 32.36 -5.32
C ILE A 152 -21.89 32.70 -5.07
N LEU A 153 -22.78 31.70 -5.15
CA LEU A 153 -24.22 31.88 -5.02
C LEU A 153 -24.70 32.30 -3.62
N ARG A 154 -23.83 32.20 -2.62
CA ARG A 154 -24.13 32.49 -1.21
C ARG A 154 -25.38 31.76 -0.67
N ILE A 155 -25.57 30.51 -1.06
CA ILE A 155 -26.63 29.63 -0.54
C ILE A 155 -26.04 28.35 0.05
N ARG A 156 -26.74 27.74 1.01
CA ARG A 156 -26.36 26.43 1.55
C ARG A 156 -26.89 25.32 0.65
N ARG A 157 -26.01 24.38 0.30
CA ARG A 157 -26.36 23.17 -0.46
C ARG A 157 -25.68 21.96 0.17
N PRO A 158 -26.35 20.80 0.23
CA PRO A 158 -25.71 19.57 0.67
C PRO A 158 -24.61 19.14 -0.31
N HIS A 159 -23.58 18.52 0.23
CA HIS A 159 -22.52 17.81 -0.47
C HIS A 159 -22.41 16.42 0.14
N HIS A 160 -23.04 15.44 -0.51
CA HIS A 160 -23.13 14.05 -0.01
C HIS A 160 -21.94 13.18 -0.43
N GLY A 161 -20.85 13.79 -0.88
CA GLY A 161 -19.61 13.13 -1.25
C GLY A 161 -18.40 13.78 -0.59
N VAL A 162 -17.23 13.21 -0.84
CA VAL A 162 -15.93 13.81 -0.50
C VAL A 162 -15.16 13.97 -1.80
N ASP A 163 -14.69 15.19 -2.06
CA ASP A 163 -14.00 15.53 -3.30
C ASP A 163 -12.49 15.46 -3.09
N TYR A 164 -11.86 14.45 -3.67
CA TYR A 164 -10.41 14.27 -3.68
C TYR A 164 -9.81 14.94 -4.92
N ALA A 165 -8.87 15.87 -4.74
CA ALA A 165 -8.14 16.47 -5.84
C ALA A 165 -6.97 15.56 -6.27
N ALA A 166 -7.05 15.02 -7.48
CA ALA A 166 -6.01 14.17 -8.07
C ALA A 166 -5.85 14.47 -9.58
N PRO A 167 -4.66 14.24 -10.18
CA PRO A 167 -4.48 14.33 -11.62
C PRO A 167 -5.41 13.40 -12.40
N THR A 168 -5.74 13.77 -13.64
CA THR A 168 -6.51 12.89 -14.55
C THR A 168 -5.75 11.60 -14.80
N GLY A 169 -6.44 10.46 -14.72
CA GLY A 169 -5.86 9.13 -14.93
C GLY A 169 -5.38 8.43 -13.65
N THR A 170 -5.43 9.10 -12.48
CA THR A 170 -5.15 8.43 -11.20
C THR A 170 -6.10 7.24 -11.01
N PRO A 171 -5.58 6.02 -10.73
CA PRO A 171 -6.40 4.86 -10.44
C PRO A 171 -7.32 5.09 -9.23
N VAL A 172 -8.58 4.67 -9.36
CA VAL A 172 -9.58 4.68 -8.28
C VAL A 172 -9.88 3.22 -7.90
N MET A 173 -9.75 2.94 -6.61
CA MET A 173 -9.93 1.62 -6.00
C MET A 173 -11.24 1.58 -5.21
N SER A 174 -11.83 0.40 -5.08
CA SER A 174 -12.96 0.21 -4.17
C SER A 174 -12.48 0.38 -2.73
N ILE A 175 -13.26 1.10 -1.91
CA ILE A 175 -12.95 1.21 -0.48
C ILE A 175 -13.14 -0.11 0.26
N GLY A 176 -13.85 -1.09 -0.27
CA GLY A 176 -14.05 -2.37 0.41
C GLY A 176 -14.41 -3.49 -0.56
N ALA A 177 -14.44 -4.72 -0.06
CA ALA A 177 -14.93 -5.85 -0.83
C ALA A 177 -16.42 -5.65 -1.18
N GLY A 178 -16.81 -5.98 -2.41
CA GLY A 178 -18.18 -5.82 -2.88
C GLY A 178 -18.37 -6.25 -4.33
N VAL A 179 -19.59 -6.11 -4.84
CA VAL A 179 -19.95 -6.43 -6.24
C VAL A 179 -20.37 -5.15 -6.94
N VAL A 180 -19.86 -4.90 -8.15
CA VAL A 180 -20.25 -3.74 -8.95
C VAL A 180 -21.71 -3.91 -9.40
N THR A 181 -22.60 -3.06 -8.91
CA THR A 181 -24.04 -3.10 -9.26
C THR A 181 -24.41 -2.13 -10.40
N LYS A 182 -23.56 -1.15 -10.70
CA LYS A 182 -23.83 -0.13 -11.72
C LYS A 182 -22.53 0.48 -12.28
N LYS A 183 -22.56 0.79 -13.58
CA LYS A 183 -21.55 1.57 -14.32
C LYS A 183 -22.28 2.40 -15.38
N ALA A 184 -22.20 3.72 -15.33
CA ALA A 184 -23.00 4.61 -16.19
C ALA A 184 -22.37 6.00 -16.40
N TYR A 185 -23.00 6.80 -17.27
CA TYR A 185 -22.66 8.20 -17.49
C TYR A 185 -23.86 9.11 -17.20
N GLN A 186 -23.64 10.22 -16.48
CA GLN A 186 -24.65 11.23 -16.17
C GLN A 186 -24.23 12.61 -16.71
N LYS A 187 -24.89 13.04 -17.79
CA LYS A 187 -24.56 14.26 -18.56
C LYS A 187 -24.61 15.57 -17.76
N ASN A 188 -25.47 15.68 -16.74
CA ASN A 188 -25.74 16.94 -16.03
C ASN A 188 -25.22 16.96 -14.58
N GLY A 189 -24.04 16.38 -14.33
CA GLY A 189 -23.34 16.56 -13.05
C GLY A 189 -22.39 15.42 -12.70
N GLY A 190 -22.89 14.18 -12.67
CA GLY A 190 -22.15 13.03 -12.15
C GLY A 190 -20.99 12.55 -13.04
N GLY A 191 -21.03 12.80 -14.35
CA GLY A 191 -20.00 12.29 -15.26
C GLY A 191 -20.00 10.76 -15.31
N ASN A 192 -18.82 10.15 -15.38
CA ASN A 192 -18.65 8.69 -15.34
C ASN A 192 -18.66 8.20 -13.89
N TYR A 193 -19.46 7.18 -13.59
CA TYR A 193 -19.53 6.54 -12.27
C TYR A 193 -19.87 5.05 -12.37
#